data_AF-A0A7V9H5T3-F1
#
_entry.id   AF-A0A7V9H5T3-F1
#
_cell.length_a   1.000
_cell.length_b   1.000
_cell.length_c   1.000
_cell.angle_alpha   90.00
_cell.angle_beta   90.00
_cell.angle_gamma   90.00
#
_symmetry.space_group_name_H-M   'P 1'
#
loop_
_entity.id
_entity.type
_entity.pdbx_description
1 polymer ?
#
loop_
_entity_poly.entity_id
_entity_poly.type
_entity_poly.pdbx_seq_one_letter_code
_entity_poly.pdbx_strand_id
1 'polypeptide(L)'
;AGRLAGGLFNVILEGSGKVAVTSDGEPVLLDTSTPTFADPDSAIAWSGGVRTSVRSDVSFKTFLGKGSGETFQIGFEGAGWVLIQPSEGPTIPEHSHGSQGGGMGSFFDD
;
A
#
# COMPACT_ATOMS: atom_id res chain seq x y z
N ALA A 1 14.26 0.18 6.79
CA ALA A 1 14.94 -0.30 5.57
C ALA A 1 13.93 -0.24 4.43
N GLY A 2 14.26 0.41 3.32
CA GLY A 2 13.29 0.74 2.26
C GLY A 2 12.75 -0.50 1.54
N ARG A 3 11.43 -0.51 1.27
CA ARG A 3 10.68 -1.56 0.55
C ARG A 3 11.23 -1.91 -0.84
N LEU A 4 12.20 -1.15 -1.35
CA LEU A 4 12.84 -1.35 -2.66
C LEU A 4 13.98 -2.38 -2.66
N ALA A 5 14.48 -2.83 -1.50
CA ALA A 5 15.58 -3.81 -1.47
C ALA A 5 15.14 -5.25 -1.77
N GLY A 6 13.83 -5.53 -1.73
CA GLY A 6 13.26 -6.86 -1.95
C GLY A 6 12.84 -7.13 -3.39
N GLY A 7 12.25 -6.18 -4.10
CA GLY A 7 11.59 -6.43 -5.39
C GLY A 7 10.19 -7.02 -5.26
N LEU A 8 9.41 -6.97 -6.35
CA LEU A 8 8.07 -7.56 -6.42
C LEU A 8 8.20 -9.00 -6.91
N PHE A 9 7.73 -9.98 -6.13
CA PHE A 9 7.72 -11.39 -6.52
C PHE A 9 6.30 -11.92 -6.58
N ASN A 10 6.04 -12.78 -7.56
CA ASN A 10 4.80 -13.53 -7.69
C ASN A 10 5.10 -15.02 -7.56
N VAL A 11 4.23 -15.76 -6.89
CA VAL A 11 4.30 -17.22 -6.76
C VAL A 11 3.08 -17.83 -7.43
N ILE A 12 3.32 -18.71 -8.39
CA ILE A 12 2.26 -19.48 -9.07
C ILE A 12 2.15 -20.83 -8.37
N LEU A 13 0.95 -21.15 -7.87
CA LEU A 13 0.63 -22.43 -7.24
C LEU A 13 -0.24 -23.26 -8.20
N GLU A 14 0.23 -24.46 -8.55
CA GLU A 14 -0.47 -25.39 -9.44
C GLU A 14 -0.60 -26.78 -8.80
N GLY A 15 -1.66 -27.50 -9.15
CA GLY A 15 -1.95 -28.84 -8.64
C GLY A 15 -3.27 -28.92 -7.87
N SER A 16 -3.45 -30.02 -7.14
CA SER A 16 -4.66 -30.28 -6.36
C SER A 16 -4.33 -30.33 -4.87
N GLY A 17 -5.02 -29.55 -4.06
CA GLY A 17 -4.81 -29.49 -2.62
C GLY A 17 -5.51 -28.29 -2.00
N LYS A 18 -5.19 -28.02 -0.74
CA LYS A 18 -5.64 -26.82 -0.03
C LYS A 18 -4.44 -25.90 0.20
N VAL A 19 -4.66 -24.61 0.00
CA VAL A 19 -3.70 -23.55 0.33
C VAL A 19 -4.31 -22.70 1.44
N ALA A 20 -3.51 -22.36 2.44
CA ALA A 20 -3.89 -21.41 3.48
C ALA A 20 -3.10 -20.11 3.27
N VAL A 21 -3.81 -18.99 3.31
CA VAL A 21 -3.24 -17.64 3.26
C VAL A 21 -3.72 -16.86 4.48
N THR A 22 -2.93 -15.89 4.93
CA THR A 22 -3.25 -15.03 6.07
C THR A 22 -3.52 -13.61 5.59
N SER A 23 -4.46 -12.93 6.23
CA SER A 23 -4.76 -11.51 6.03
C SER A 23 -4.69 -10.78 7.37
N ASP A 24 -4.29 -9.52 7.35
CA ASP A 24 -4.51 -8.62 8.48
C ASP A 24 -5.89 -7.94 8.31
N GLY A 25 -6.86 -8.40 9.12
CA GLY A 25 -8.27 -8.05 8.99
C GLY A 25 -9.08 -9.06 8.17
N GLU A 26 -10.37 -8.74 7.96
CA GLU A 26 -11.25 -9.56 7.12
C GLU A 26 -10.93 -9.28 5.64
N PRO A 27 -10.49 -10.30 4.88
CA PRO A 27 -10.08 -10.07 3.50
C PRO A 27 -11.29 -9.79 2.60
N VAL A 28 -11.08 -8.99 1.56
CA VAL A 28 -12.11 -8.62 0.60
C VAL A 28 -11.82 -9.30 -0.74
N LEU A 29 -12.81 -10.00 -1.29
CA LEU A 29 -12.74 -10.60 -2.61
C LEU A 29 -13.32 -9.63 -3.65
N LEU A 30 -12.49 -9.19 -4.61
CA LEU A 30 -12.91 -8.31 -5.70
C LEU A 30 -12.98 -9.08 -7.01
N ASP A 31 -14.01 -8.81 -7.79
CA ASP A 31 -14.17 -9.34 -9.15
C ASP A 31 -13.30 -8.56 -10.14
N THR A 32 -12.56 -9.26 -11.00
CA THR A 32 -11.62 -8.66 -11.95
C THR A 32 -12.15 -8.63 -13.38
N SER A 33 -13.43 -8.96 -13.60
CA SER A 33 -14.05 -8.84 -14.94
C SER A 33 -14.05 -7.40 -15.45
N THR A 34 -14.02 -6.44 -14.53
CA THR A 34 -13.66 -5.03 -14.78
C THR A 34 -12.24 -4.74 -14.28
N PRO A 35 -11.45 -3.90 -14.98
CA PRO A 35 -10.11 -3.52 -14.54
C PRO A 35 -10.10 -3.07 -13.09
N THR A 36 -9.35 -3.77 -12.26
CA THR A 36 -9.26 -3.54 -10.81
C THR A 36 -7.82 -3.22 -10.45
N PHE A 37 -7.60 -2.25 -9.55
CA PHE A 37 -6.28 -1.80 -9.16
C PHE A 37 -6.13 -1.88 -7.66
N ALA A 38 -5.00 -2.39 -7.18
CA ALA A 38 -4.70 -2.46 -5.76
C ALA A 38 -3.22 -2.20 -5.50
N ASP A 39 -2.90 -1.81 -4.27
CA ASP A 39 -1.52 -1.59 -3.86
C ASP A 39 -0.78 -2.95 -3.75
N PRO A 40 0.49 -3.05 -4.17
CA PRO A 40 1.22 -4.32 -4.18
C PRO A 40 1.31 -5.04 -2.84
N ASP A 41 1.29 -4.29 -1.73
CA ASP A 41 1.31 -4.85 -0.38
C ASP A 41 -0.08 -5.28 0.11
N SER A 42 -1.16 -4.86 -0.54
CA SER A 42 -2.53 -5.25 -0.19
C SER A 42 -3.01 -6.53 -0.89
N ALA A 43 -2.44 -6.89 -2.04
CA ALA A 43 -2.85 -8.06 -2.81
C ALA A 43 -2.31 -9.37 -2.20
N ILE A 44 -3.20 -10.24 -1.72
CA ILE A 44 -2.83 -11.53 -1.10
C ILE A 44 -2.71 -12.65 -2.14
N ALA A 45 -3.73 -12.79 -2.99
CA ALA A 45 -3.83 -13.86 -3.99
C ALA A 45 -4.82 -13.47 -5.09
N TRP A 46 -4.71 -14.10 -6.26
CA TRP A 46 -5.67 -13.92 -7.36
C TRP A 46 -5.80 -15.18 -8.20
N SER A 47 -6.84 -15.22 -9.03
CA SER A 47 -7.06 -16.31 -9.99
C SER A 47 -5.91 -16.41 -11.00
N GLY A 48 -5.39 -17.62 -11.25
CA GLY A 48 -4.25 -17.84 -12.15
C GLY A 48 -4.44 -17.40 -13.62
N GLY A 49 -5.68 -17.19 -14.07
CA GLY A 49 -5.99 -16.68 -15.41
C GLY A 49 -6.04 -15.14 -15.52
N VAL A 50 -5.91 -14.43 -14.40
CA VAL A 50 -5.95 -12.96 -14.38
C VAL A 50 -4.62 -12.39 -14.86
N ARG A 51 -4.67 -11.43 -15.77
CA ARG A 51 -3.49 -10.71 -16.25
C ARG A 51 -3.17 -9.59 -15.28
N THR A 52 -1.89 -9.51 -14.89
CA THR A 52 -1.39 -8.47 -13.97
C THR A 52 -0.45 -7.52 -14.67
N SER A 53 -0.59 -6.22 -14.42
CA SER A 53 0.33 -5.18 -14.88
C SER A 53 0.76 -4.30 -13.71
N VAL A 54 2.01 -3.84 -13.69
CA VAL A 54 2.46 -2.84 -12.72
C VAL A 54 2.30 -1.46 -13.34
N ARG A 55 1.56 -0.59 -12.67
CA ARG A 55 1.37 0.80 -13.06
C ARG A 55 2.09 1.70 -12.06
N SER A 56 2.90 2.61 -12.59
CA SER A 56 3.54 3.67 -11.82
C SER A 56 2.97 5.00 -12.27
N ASP A 57 2.18 5.66 -11.42
CA ASP A 57 1.76 7.03 -11.70
C ASP A 57 2.89 7.99 -11.32
N VAL A 58 3.87 8.12 -12.21
CA VAL A 58 4.96 9.11 -12.08
C VAL A 58 4.38 10.48 -12.45
N SER A 59 3.78 11.16 -11.47
CA SER A 59 3.35 12.54 -11.68
C SER A 59 4.57 13.46 -11.75
N PHE A 60 4.71 14.20 -12.85
CA PHE A 60 5.79 15.17 -13.09
C PHE A 60 5.91 16.28 -12.01
N LYS A 61 4.95 16.36 -11.07
CA LYS A 61 5.02 17.23 -9.88
C LYS A 61 6.03 16.76 -8.83
N THR A 62 6.45 15.50 -8.85
CA THR A 62 7.38 14.93 -7.86
C THR A 62 8.83 15.42 -8.03
N PHE A 63 9.16 16.07 -9.17
CA PHE A 63 10.52 16.56 -9.42
C PHE A 63 10.85 17.90 -8.75
N LEU A 64 9.89 18.64 -8.17
CA LEU A 64 10.12 20.00 -7.65
C LEU A 64 10.27 20.12 -6.12
N GLY A 65 10.14 19.03 -5.36
CA GLY A 65 10.61 19.04 -3.97
C GLY A 65 9.80 18.21 -2.99
N LYS A 66 10.52 17.37 -2.26
CA LYS A 66 10.15 16.71 -1.00
C LYS A 66 9.03 15.65 -1.10
N GLY A 67 9.45 14.40 -1.30
CA GLY A 67 8.63 13.20 -1.08
C GLY A 67 8.53 12.36 -2.35
N SER A 68 8.98 11.11 -2.26
CA SER A 68 9.10 10.12 -3.34
C SER A 68 7.73 9.61 -3.84
N GLY A 69 6.84 10.50 -4.31
CA GLY A 69 5.44 10.25 -4.68
C GLY A 69 5.20 9.30 -5.87
N GLU A 70 5.92 8.18 -5.92
CA GLU A 70 5.73 7.07 -6.84
C GLU A 70 4.67 6.14 -6.24
N THR A 71 3.43 6.27 -6.71
CA THR A 71 2.39 5.29 -6.38
C THR A 71 2.56 4.12 -7.35
N PHE A 72 2.91 2.95 -6.82
CA PHE A 72 2.96 1.70 -7.56
C PHE A 72 1.66 0.95 -7.29
N GLN A 73 0.95 0.56 -8.33
CA GLN A 73 -0.27 -0.23 -8.24
C GLN A 73 -0.18 -1.45 -9.14
N ILE A 74 -0.87 -2.52 -8.76
CA ILE A 74 -1.07 -3.70 -9.59
C ILE A 74 -2.45 -3.60 -10.22
N GLY A 75 -2.50 -3.63 -11.56
CA GLY A 75 -3.74 -3.78 -12.32
C GLY A 75 -4.06 -5.26 -12.55
N PHE A 76 -5.31 -5.63 -12.38
CA PHE A 76 -5.86 -6.97 -12.56
C PHE A 76 -6.94 -6.93 -13.65
N GLU A 77 -6.74 -7.72 -14.71
CA GLU A 77 -7.64 -7.76 -15.86
C GLU A 77 -7.99 -9.19 -16.26
N GLY A 78 -9.29 -9.42 -16.50
CA GLY A 78 -9.82 -10.69 -16.98
C GLY A 78 -10.76 -11.36 -15.98
N ALA A 79 -11.57 -12.31 -16.45
CA ALA A 79 -12.52 -13.02 -15.60
C ALA A 79 -11.80 -13.77 -14.46
N GLY A 80 -12.12 -13.43 -13.22
CA GLY A 80 -11.44 -13.96 -12.06
C GLY A 80 -11.68 -13.12 -10.82
N TRP A 81 -10.82 -13.29 -9.83
CA TRP A 81 -10.88 -12.57 -8.56
C TRP A 81 -9.49 -12.20 -8.07
N VAL A 82 -9.43 -11.17 -7.23
CA VAL A 82 -8.30 -10.82 -6.38
C VAL A 82 -8.75 -10.71 -4.93
N LEU A 83 -7.96 -11.28 -4.02
CA LEU A 83 -8.18 -11.23 -2.57
C LEU A 83 -7.28 -10.15 -1.98
N ILE A 84 -7.89 -9.17 -1.31
CA ILE A 84 -7.25 -7.97 -0.80
C ILE A 84 -7.26 -7.97 0.74
N GLN A 85 -6.14 -7.61 1.36
CA GLN A 85 -6.13 -7.26 2.77
C GLN A 85 -6.47 -5.78 2.98
N PRO A 86 -7.30 -5.44 3.99
CA PRO A 86 -7.71 -4.07 4.25
C PRO A 86 -6.67 -3.23 5.04
N SER A 87 -5.70 -3.87 5.70
CA SER A 87 -4.78 -3.19 6.62
C SER A 87 -3.58 -2.54 5.92
N GLU A 88 -3.30 -1.27 6.26
CA GLU A 88 -2.05 -0.57 5.93
C GLU A 88 -0.96 -0.72 7.02
N GLY A 89 -1.20 -1.59 8.00
CA GLY A 89 -0.34 -1.77 9.16
C GLY A 89 -0.70 -0.86 10.34
N PRO A 90 0.14 -0.83 11.40
CA PRO A 90 -0.17 -0.10 12.62
C PRO A 90 -0.37 1.40 12.38
N THR A 91 -1.42 1.98 12.97
CA THR A 91 -1.60 3.43 12.98
C THR A 91 -0.41 4.09 13.68
N ILE A 92 0.37 4.88 12.95
CA ILE A 92 1.46 5.65 13.56
C ILE A 92 0.81 6.68 14.50
N PRO A 93 1.18 6.72 15.79
CA PRO A 93 0.67 7.73 16.72
C PRO A 93 0.87 9.14 16.13
N GLU A 94 -0.15 9.98 16.23
CA GLU A 94 -0.06 11.38 15.79
C GLU A 94 1.19 12.02 16.39
N HIS A 95 2.03 12.62 15.53
CA HIS A 95 3.13 13.45 15.98
C HIS A 95 2.52 14.62 16.77
N SER A 96 2.68 14.61 18.10
CA SER A 96 2.39 15.78 18.93
C SER A 96 3.35 16.89 18.49
N HIS A 97 2.88 17.79 17.63
CA HIS A 97 3.47 19.11 17.53
C HIS A 97 3.22 19.77 18.89
N GLY A 98 4.21 19.69 19.77
CA GLY A 98 4.23 20.46 20.99
C GLY A 98 4.07 21.93 20.62
N SER A 99 2.87 22.47 20.86
CA SER A 99 2.70 23.89 21.01
C SER A 99 3.58 24.30 22.18
N GLN A 100 4.81 24.69 21.88
CA GLN A 100 5.69 25.37 22.82
C GLN A 100 5.12 26.77 23.03
N GLY A 101 3.99 26.82 23.74
CA GLY A 101 3.49 28.01 24.40
C GLY A 101 4.29 28.20 25.69
N GLY A 102 5.26 29.10 25.66
CA GLY A 102 6.04 29.51 26.82
C GLY A 102 7.36 30.15 26.40
N GLY A 103 7.70 31.39 26.73
CA GLY A 103 7.00 32.42 27.46
C GLY A 103 7.60 33.77 27.09
N MET A 104 6.76 34.74 26.76
CA MET A 104 7.12 36.14 26.64
C MET A 104 6.74 36.80 27.96
N GLY A 105 7.63 36.79 28.95
CA GLY A 105 7.31 37.34 30.26
C GLY A 105 8.43 37.24 31.29
N SER A 106 9.58 37.88 31.03
CA SER A 106 10.52 38.30 32.08
C SER A 106 11.59 39.29 31.58
N PHE A 107 11.17 40.35 30.87
CA PHE A 107 12.09 41.45 30.48
C PHE A 107 11.79 42.77 31.21
N PHE A 108 10.95 42.74 32.25
CA PHE A 108 10.71 43.86 33.16
C PHE A 108 10.62 43.30 34.59
N ASP A 109 11.75 43.18 35.27
CA ASP A 109 11.91 43.40 36.72
C ASP A 109 13.42 43.40 37.06
N ASP A 110 13.88 44.55 37.58
CA ASP A 110 15.23 45.04 37.94
C ASP A 110 16.29 45.30 36.84
#